data_AF-A0A1I6IIH1-F1
#
_entry.id   AF-A0A1I6IIH1-F1
#
_cell.length_a   1.000
_cell.length_b   1.000
_cell.length_c   1.000
_cell.angle_alpha   90.00
_cell.angle_beta   90.00
_cell.angle_gamma   90.00
#
_symmetry.space_group_name_H-M   'P 1'
#
loop_
_entity.id
_entity.type
_entity.pdbx_description
1 polymer ?
#
loop_
_entity_poly.entity_id
_entity_poly.type
_entity_poly.pdbx_seq_one_letter_code
_entity_poly.pdbx_strand_id
1 'polypeptide(L)'
;MNSKTSDSVSETDAGQISLPEHILERVDARVPRTNFETRDEYVAYVLEEVLARVEDAGDDEYESVDEREVQSRLKSLGYLE
;
A
#
# COMPACT_ATOMS: atom_id res chain seq x y z
N MET A 1 -35.96 25.55 10.67
CA MET A 1 -35.13 24.57 11.41
C MET A 1 -35.19 23.27 10.62
N ASN A 2 -34.20 23.03 9.76
CA ASN A 2 -34.09 21.76 9.03
C ASN A 2 -32.93 21.00 9.65
N SER A 3 -33.28 20.06 10.52
CA SER A 3 -32.34 19.18 11.20
C SER A 3 -32.06 17.95 10.31
N LYS A 4 -30.77 17.65 10.12
CA LYS A 4 -30.11 16.33 9.95
C LYS A 4 -30.76 15.36 8.96
N THR A 5 -30.04 14.87 7.96
CA THR A 5 -29.12 13.73 8.11
C THR A 5 -28.25 13.73 6.83
N SER A 6 -27.00 14.17 6.92
CA SER A 6 -25.83 13.28 6.87
C SER A 6 -25.91 12.37 5.66
N ASP A 7 -25.28 12.81 4.57
CA ASP A 7 -24.87 11.99 3.43
C ASP A 7 -24.22 10.71 3.96
N SER A 8 -24.99 9.62 3.94
CA SER A 8 -24.50 8.28 4.16
C SER A 8 -23.66 7.91 2.95
N VAL A 9 -22.34 7.86 3.13
CA VAL A 9 -21.44 7.20 2.19
C VAL A 9 -21.94 5.77 2.00
N SER A 10 -22.34 5.43 0.78
CA SER A 10 -22.97 4.17 0.42
C SER A 10 -21.99 2.99 0.53
N GLU A 11 -22.40 1.95 1.23
CA GLU A 11 -21.66 0.73 1.58
C GLU A 11 -21.42 -0.26 0.38
N THR A 12 -21.30 0.18 -0.89
CA THR A 12 -21.57 -0.75 -2.03
C THR A 12 -20.72 -0.60 -3.30
N ASP A 13 -19.39 -0.48 -3.18
CA ASP A 13 -18.49 -0.82 -4.30
C ASP A 13 -17.42 -1.82 -3.85
N ALA A 14 -17.85 -3.06 -3.63
CA ALA A 14 -17.00 -4.16 -3.19
C ALA A 14 -16.95 -5.26 -4.27
N GLY A 15 -15.74 -5.62 -4.71
CA GLY A 15 -15.48 -6.72 -5.65
C GLY A 15 -14.96 -7.97 -4.94
N GLN A 16 -15.16 -9.15 -5.54
CA GLN A 16 -14.57 -10.40 -5.04
C GLN A 16 -13.33 -10.79 -5.86
N ILE A 17 -12.25 -11.11 -5.17
CA ILE A 17 -11.02 -11.65 -5.75
C ILE A 17 -10.69 -13.01 -5.11
N SER A 18 -10.12 -13.91 -5.91
CA SER A 18 -9.63 -15.19 -5.38
C SER A 18 -8.18 -15.04 -4.95
N LEU A 19 -7.90 -15.36 -3.69
CA LEU A 19 -6.54 -15.39 -3.14
C LEU A 19 -6.12 -16.85 -2.87
N PRO A 20 -4.83 -17.19 -3.02
CA PRO A 20 -4.33 -18.49 -2.62
C PRO A 20 -4.59 -18.77 -1.14
N GLU A 21 -4.93 -20.02 -0.81
CA GLU A 21 -5.29 -20.44 0.56
C GLU A 21 -4.21 -20.09 1.59
N HIS A 22 -2.93 -20.30 1.25
CA HIS A 22 -1.80 -19.96 2.12
C HIS A 22 -1.68 -18.45 2.44
N ILE A 23 -2.25 -17.57 1.61
CA ILE A 23 -2.31 -16.13 1.89
C ILE A 23 -3.47 -15.84 2.84
N LEU A 24 -4.63 -16.45 2.60
CA LEU A 24 -5.80 -16.32 3.47
C LEU A 24 -5.49 -16.78 4.90
N GLU A 25 -4.81 -17.91 5.06
CA GLU A 25 -4.39 -18.40 6.39
C GLU A 25 -3.50 -17.40 7.13
N ARG A 26 -2.59 -16.73 6.41
CA ARG A 26 -1.70 -15.71 7.01
C ARG A 26 -2.46 -14.45 7.38
N VAL A 27 -3.45 -14.07 6.58
CA VAL A 27 -4.36 -12.97 6.85
C VAL A 27 -5.15 -13.27 8.12
N ASP A 28 -5.82 -14.43 8.18
CA ASP A 28 -6.64 -14.83 9.32
C ASP A 28 -5.81 -14.96 10.62
N ALA A 29 -4.55 -15.42 10.52
CA ALA A 29 -3.64 -15.49 11.66
C ALA A 29 -3.18 -14.11 12.17
N ARG A 30 -3.21 -13.08 11.32
CA ARG A 30 -2.78 -11.71 11.64
C ARG A 30 -3.91 -10.84 12.16
N VAL A 31 -5.13 -10.97 11.63
CA VAL A 31 -6.29 -10.13 11.99
C VAL A 31 -6.45 -9.96 13.52
N PRO A 32 -6.37 -11.01 14.37
CA PRO A 32 -6.52 -10.87 15.82
C PRO A 32 -5.45 -10.02 16.52
N ARG A 33 -4.35 -9.70 15.83
CA ARG A 33 -3.23 -8.88 16.33
C ARG A 33 -3.29 -7.44 15.80
N THR A 34 -4.39 -7.08 15.15
CA THR A 34 -4.60 -5.78 14.53
C THR A 34 -5.86 -5.14 15.10
N ASN A 35 -6.15 -3.91 14.69
CA ASN A 35 -7.38 -3.21 15.06
C ASN A 35 -8.53 -3.43 14.06
N PHE A 36 -8.37 -4.35 13.10
CA PHE A 36 -9.39 -4.67 12.11
C PHE A 36 -10.35 -5.72 12.67
N GLU A 37 -11.64 -5.53 12.41
CA GLU A 37 -12.69 -6.45 12.89
C GLU A 37 -12.89 -7.61 11.91
N THR A 38 -12.58 -7.38 10.62
CA THR A 38 -12.70 -8.39 9.58
C THR A 38 -11.42 -8.56 8.77
N ARG A 39 -11.28 -9.74 8.15
CA ARG A 39 -10.20 -10.00 7.19
C ARG A 39 -10.31 -9.12 5.94
N ASP A 40 -11.52 -8.75 5.54
CA ASP A 40 -11.76 -7.96 4.34
C ASP A 40 -11.23 -6.53 4.55
N GLU A 41 -11.46 -5.94 5.73
CA GLU A 41 -10.87 -4.66 6.13
C GLU A 41 -9.34 -4.71 6.16
N TYR A 42 -8.77 -5.78 6.74
CA TYR A 42 -7.32 -5.94 6.82
C TYR A 42 -6.70 -6.06 5.42
N VAL A 43 -7.32 -6.84 4.53
CA VAL A 43 -6.85 -7.04 3.15
C VAL A 43 -6.98 -5.74 2.36
N ALA A 44 -8.09 -5.01 2.50
CA ALA A 44 -8.28 -3.71 1.86
C ALA A 44 -7.18 -2.74 2.26
N TYR A 45 -6.94 -2.56 3.56
CA TYR A 45 -5.89 -1.68 4.06
C TYR A 45 -4.50 -2.05 3.53
N VAL A 46 -4.14 -3.35 3.56
CA VAL A 46 -2.84 -3.81 3.08
C VAL A 46 -2.68 -3.56 1.57
N LEU A 47 -3.74 -3.77 0.78
CA LEU A 47 -3.70 -3.53 -0.66
C LEU A 47 -3.62 -2.03 -0.98
N GLU A 48 -4.39 -1.18 -0.30
CA GLU A 48 -4.32 0.29 -0.42
C GLU A 48 -2.91 0.81 -0.13
N GLU A 49 -2.31 0.32 0.96
CA GLU A 49 -0.94 0.64 1.34
C GLU A 49 0.10 0.23 0.29
N VAL A 50 -0.08 -0.94 -0.33
CA VAL A 50 0.81 -1.41 -1.40
C VAL A 50 0.60 -0.58 -2.67
N LEU A 51 -0.64 -0.29 -3.04
CA LEU A 51 -0.98 0.53 -4.21
C LEU A 51 -0.43 1.95 -4.05
N ALA A 52 -0.62 2.58 -2.89
CA ALA A 52 -0.09 3.91 -2.60
C ALA A 52 1.43 3.95 -2.79
N ARG A 53 2.19 2.93 -2.32
CA ARG A 53 3.64 2.85 -2.56
C ARG A 53 4.00 2.70 -4.03
N VAL A 54 3.22 1.94 -4.80
CA VAL A 54 3.46 1.73 -6.24
C VAL A 54 3.13 2.99 -7.04
N GLU A 55 2.06 3.70 -6.68
CA GLU A 55 1.63 4.95 -7.32
C GLU A 55 2.59 6.10 -6.99
N ASP A 56 2.99 6.23 -5.73
CA ASP A 56 3.97 7.24 -5.29
C ASP A 56 5.36 6.99 -5.93
N ALA A 57 5.76 5.72 -6.04
CA ALA A 57 6.97 5.36 -6.79
C ALA A 57 6.83 5.55 -8.32
N GLY A 58 5.60 5.55 -8.83
CA GLY A 58 5.28 5.68 -10.25
C GLY A 58 5.29 7.13 -10.75
N ASP A 59 5.01 8.10 -9.89
CA ASP A 59 5.00 9.53 -10.24
C ASP A 59 6.35 10.24 -9.97
N ASP A 60 7.16 9.80 -9.00
CA ASP A 60 8.45 10.45 -8.69
C ASP A 60 9.68 9.50 -8.61
N GLU A 61 9.54 8.17 -8.48
CA GLU A 61 10.68 7.26 -8.22
C GLU A 61 11.22 6.51 -9.44
N TYR A 62 10.61 6.71 -10.62
CA TYR A 62 11.23 6.38 -11.91
C TYR A 62 11.81 7.60 -12.64
N GLU A 63 12.03 8.74 -11.96
CA GLU A 63 13.11 9.62 -12.37
C GLU A 63 14.41 8.89 -12.10
N SER A 64 14.84 8.14 -13.12
CA SER A 64 16.13 7.49 -13.27
C SER A 64 17.20 8.19 -12.44
N VAL A 65 17.55 7.62 -11.29
CA VAL A 65 18.74 8.08 -10.57
C VAL A 65 19.89 7.89 -11.55
N ASP A 66 20.39 8.99 -12.13
CA ASP A 66 21.41 8.93 -13.18
C ASP A 66 22.60 8.17 -12.58
N GLU A 67 22.91 7.02 -13.16
CA GLU A 67 24.01 6.15 -12.70
C GLU A 67 25.32 6.93 -12.55
N ARG A 68 25.49 8.04 -13.30
CA ARG A 68 26.63 8.94 -13.19
C ARG A 68 26.66 9.72 -11.87
N GLU A 69 25.52 10.14 -11.35
CA GLU A 69 25.44 10.84 -10.06
C GLU A 69 25.79 9.89 -8.91
N VAL A 70 25.25 8.67 -8.96
CA VAL A 70 25.58 7.60 -8.00
C VAL A 70 27.08 7.28 -8.06
N GLN A 71 27.62 7.10 -9.27
CA GLN A 71 29.04 6.79 -9.46
C GLN A 71 29.95 7.92 -8.97
N SER A 72 29.59 9.18 -9.22
CA SER A 72 30.33 10.36 -8.75
C SER A 72 30.36 10.44 -7.22
N ARG A 73 29.22 10.18 -6.57
CA ARG A 73 29.11 10.16 -5.11
C ARG A 73 29.91 9.01 -4.50
N LEU A 74 29.87 7.83 -5.11
CA LEU A 74 30.64 6.66 -4.68
C LEU A 74 32.16 6.85 -4.84
N LYS A 75 32.62 7.46 -5.95
CA LYS A 75 34.03 7.86 -6.12
C LYS A 75 34.47 8.88 -5.06
N SER A 76 33.64 9.88 -4.78
CA SER A 76 33.92 10.91 -3.76
C SER A 76 34.03 10.33 -2.35
N LEU A 77 33.30 9.24 -2.07
CA LEU A 77 33.35 8.51 -0.81
C LEU A 77 34.43 7.41 -0.78
N GLY A 78 35.16 7.19 -1.89
CA GLY A 78 36.24 6.21 -1.98
C GLY A 78 35.79 4.75 -2.15
N TYR A 79 34.54 4.52 -2.53
CA TYR A 79 34.02 3.16 -2.79
C TYR A 79 34.27 2.69 -4.23
N LEU A 80 34.67 3.58 -5.13
CA LEU A 80 35.02 3.29 -6.53
C LEU A 80 36.29 4.06 -6.90
N GLU A 81 37.20 3.42 -7.65
CA GLU A 81 38.36 4.07 -8.27
C GLU A 81 37.99 4.67 -9.65
#